data_AF-A0A0B7HJK6-F1
#
_entry.id   AF-A0A0B7HJK6-F1
#
_cell.length_a   1.000
_cell.length_b   1.000
_cell.length_c   1.000
_cell.angle_alpha   90.00
_cell.angle_beta   90.00
_cell.angle_gamma   90.00
#
_symmetry.space_group_name_H-M   'P 1'
#
loop_
_entity.id
_entity.type
_entity.pdbx_description
1 polymer ?
#
loop_
_entity_poly.entity_id
_entity_poly.type
_entity_poly.pdbx_seq_one_letter_code
_entity_poly.pdbx_strand_id
1 'polypeptide(L)'
;MKQTDIIIIGAGPTGLFAVFEAGLLKLKCHLIDALPQPGGQLAELYPKKPIFDIPGYPSVGAGELIDNLMEQIKQFQPEFYTL
;
A
#
# COMPACT_ATOMS: atom_id res chain seq x y z
N MET A 1 -6.32 21.10 11.39
CA MET A 1 -6.92 20.40 10.23
C MET A 1 -5.77 19.79 9.45
N LYS A 2 -5.79 18.48 9.20
CA LYS A 2 -4.73 17.86 8.38
C LYS A 2 -4.98 18.14 6.90
N GLN A 3 -3.92 18.33 6.12
CA GLN A 3 -3.98 18.69 4.70
C GLN A 3 -3.11 17.74 3.88
N THR A 4 -3.56 17.41 2.68
CA THR A 4 -2.86 16.53 1.74
C THR A 4 -3.30 16.88 0.32
N ASP A 5 -2.50 16.50 -0.68
CA ASP A 5 -2.85 16.73 -2.08
C ASP A 5 -3.81 15.64 -2.57
N ILE A 6 -3.64 14.40 -2.09
CA ILE A 6 -4.43 13.24 -2.50
C ILE A 6 -4.91 12.46 -1.27
N ILE A 7 -6.19 12.09 -1.27
CA ILE A 7 -6.74 11.09 -0.35
C ILE A 7 -6.98 9.80 -1.14
N ILE A 8 -6.40 8.71 -0.67
CA ILE A 8 -6.58 7.37 -1.22
C ILE A 8 -7.48 6.58 -0.25
N ILE A 9 -8.57 6.03 -0.77
CA ILE A 9 -9.47 5.16 0.00
C ILE A 9 -9.06 3.70 -0.29
N GLY A 10 -8.46 3.06 0.71
CA GLY A 10 -7.90 1.72 0.66
C GLY A 10 -6.37 1.70 0.74
N ALA A 11 -5.84 0.96 1.70
CA ALA A 11 -4.43 0.67 1.94
C ALA A 11 -4.04 -0.74 1.44
N GLY A 12 -4.74 -1.28 0.44
CA GLY A 12 -4.35 -2.48 -0.30
C GLY A 12 -3.19 -2.22 -1.28
N PRO A 13 -2.71 -3.25 -2.01
CA PRO A 13 -1.52 -3.12 -2.87
C PRO A 13 -1.63 -2.00 -3.91
N THR A 14 -2.82 -1.82 -4.52
CA THR A 14 -3.07 -0.72 -5.47
C THR A 14 -2.99 0.65 -4.80
N GLY A 15 -3.53 0.79 -3.58
CA GLY A 15 -3.49 2.06 -2.85
C GLY A 15 -2.08 2.42 -2.41
N LEU A 16 -1.30 1.43 -1.95
CA LEU A 16 0.12 1.61 -1.64
C LEU A 16 0.90 2.01 -2.90
N PHE A 17 0.72 1.32 -4.02
CA PHE A 17 1.41 1.70 -5.25
C PHE A 17 0.99 3.08 -5.79
N ALA A 18 -0.26 3.50 -5.58
CA ALA A 18 -0.71 4.85 -5.91
C ALA A 18 0.04 5.94 -5.11
N VAL A 19 0.42 5.67 -3.85
CA VAL A 19 1.30 6.57 -3.07
C VAL A 19 2.67 6.70 -3.71
N PHE A 20 3.23 5.59 -4.21
CA PHE A 20 4.52 5.63 -4.91
C PHE A 20 4.44 6.56 -6.12
N GLU A 21 3.46 6.37 -7.00
CA GLU A 21 3.27 7.19 -8.20
C GLU A 21 3.04 8.68 -7.87
N ALA A 22 2.21 8.98 -6.88
CA ALA A 22 1.99 10.35 -6.42
C ALA A 22 3.25 10.98 -5.82
N GLY A 23 4.04 10.19 -5.09
CA GLY A 23 5.32 10.59 -4.51
C GLY A 23 6.35 10.99 -5.55
N LEU A 24 6.40 10.30 -6.70
CA LEU A 24 7.24 10.68 -7.84
C LEU A 24 6.89 12.07 -8.40
N LEU A 25 5.62 12.48 -8.27
CA LEU A 25 5.13 13.82 -8.64
C LEU A 25 5.22 14.83 -7.49
N LYS A 26 5.83 14.47 -6.36
CA LYS A 26 5.97 15.29 -5.14
C LYS A 26 4.64 15.67 -4.48
N LEU A 27 3.60 14.85 -4.68
CA LEU A 27 2.28 15.04 -4.07
C LEU A 27 2.21 14.27 -2.75
N LYS A 28 1.70 14.92 -1.71
CA LYS A 28 1.45 14.30 -0.41
C LYS A 28 0.18 13.47 -0.45
N CYS A 29 0.21 12.32 0.20
CA CYS A 29 -0.91 11.38 0.25
C CYS A 29 -1.32 11.05 1.67
N HIS A 30 -2.63 11.00 1.90
CA HIS A 30 -3.22 10.32 3.05
C HIS A 30 -3.96 9.07 2.58
N LEU A 31 -3.87 7.98 3.35
CA LEU A 31 -4.60 6.73 3.10
C LEU A 31 -5.62 6.49 4.20
N ILE A 32 -6.84 6.14 3.81
CA ILE A 32 -7.92 5.79 4.73
C ILE A 32 -8.35 4.36 4.42
N ASP A 33 -8.35 3.46 5.40
CA ASP A 33 -8.84 2.09 5.27
C ASP A 33 -9.75 1.72 6.45
N ALA A 34 -10.64 0.76 6.26
CA ALA A 34 -11.43 0.17 7.33
C ALA A 34 -10.63 -0.87 8.14
N LEU A 35 -9.59 -1.46 7.54
CA LEU A 35 -8.74 -2.45 8.20
C LEU A 35 -7.69 -1.77 9.10
N PRO A 36 -7.32 -2.39 10.24
CA PRO A 36 -6.32 -1.82 11.15
C PRO A 36 -4.88 -1.94 10.63
N GLN A 37 -4.65 -2.68 9.54
CA GLN A 37 -3.34 -2.86 8.92
C GLN A 37 -3.40 -2.67 7.39
N PRO A 38 -2.32 -2.14 6.77
CA PRO A 38 -2.17 -2.14 5.32
C PRO A 38 -2.15 -3.56 4.73
N GLY A 39 -2.50 -3.67 3.46
CA GLY A 39 -2.39 -4.89 2.66
C GLY A 39 -3.70 -5.41 2.08
N GLY A 40 -4.85 -4.89 2.52
CA GLY A 40 -6.16 -5.23 1.95
C GLY A 40 -6.39 -6.74 1.90
N GLN A 41 -6.89 -7.24 0.76
CA GLN A 41 -7.18 -8.66 0.58
C GLN A 41 -5.97 -9.58 0.77
N LEU A 42 -4.75 -9.12 0.44
CA LEU A 42 -3.54 -9.92 0.60
C LEU A 42 -3.26 -10.20 2.08
N ALA A 43 -3.40 -9.18 2.93
CA ALA A 43 -3.21 -9.31 4.36
C ALA A 43 -4.39 -10.05 5.04
N GLU A 44 -5.62 -9.81 4.58
CA GLU A 44 -6.83 -10.31 5.25
C GLU A 44 -7.22 -11.75 4.83
N LEU A 45 -7.19 -12.05 3.53
CA LEU A 45 -7.77 -13.29 3.01
C LEU A 45 -6.74 -14.39 2.78
N TYR A 46 -5.49 -14.04 2.45
CA TYR A 46 -4.48 -15.03 2.11
C TYR A 46 -3.02 -14.60 2.38
N PRO A 47 -2.68 -14.14 3.61
CA PRO A 47 -1.37 -13.57 3.93
C PRO A 47 -0.19 -14.53 3.73
N LYS A 48 -0.45 -15.84 3.73
CA LYS A 48 0.55 -16.90 3.60
C LYS A 48 0.58 -17.58 2.23
N LYS A 49 -0.28 -17.18 1.28
CA LYS A 49 -0.29 -17.80 -0.05
C LYS A 49 0.76 -17.14 -0.95
N PRO A 50 1.48 -17.93 -1.77
CA PRO A 50 2.30 -17.38 -2.83
C PRO A 50 1.43 -16.80 -3.95
N ILE A 51 1.95 -15.76 -4.59
CA ILE A 51 1.42 -15.12 -5.79
C ILE A 51 2.43 -15.36 -6.91
N PHE A 52 1.95 -15.75 -8.09
CA PHE A 52 2.81 -16.22 -9.20
C PHE A 52 2.77 -15.30 -10.43
N ASP A 53 1.94 -14.27 -10.40
CA ASP A 53 1.63 -13.40 -11.54
C ASP A 53 2.03 -11.93 -11.30
N ILE A 54 3.01 -11.70 -10.41
CA ILE A 54 3.64 -10.38 -10.22
C ILE A 54 4.91 -10.29 -11.07
N PRO A 55 5.03 -9.31 -11.98
CA PRO A 55 6.24 -9.13 -12.78
C PRO A 55 7.50 -8.99 -11.91
N GLY A 56 8.57 -9.68 -12.31
CA GLY A 56 9.83 -9.70 -11.56
C GLY A 56 9.90 -10.73 -10.43
N TYR A 57 8.78 -11.37 -10.09
CA TYR A 57 8.72 -12.44 -9.08
C TYR A 57 8.18 -13.74 -9.71
N PRO A 58 9.01 -14.79 -9.86
CA PRO A 58 8.50 -16.12 -10.19
C PRO A 58 7.48 -16.64 -9.15
N SER A 59 7.66 -16.23 -7.88
CA SER A 59 6.73 -16.39 -6.78
C SER A 59 7.05 -15.34 -5.71
N VAL A 60 6.04 -14.76 -5.07
CA VAL A 60 6.19 -13.85 -3.93
C VAL A 60 5.11 -14.13 -2.87
N GLY A 61 5.46 -14.06 -1.59
CA GLY A 61 4.45 -14.16 -0.53
C GLY A 61 3.52 -12.94 -0.52
N ALA A 62 2.22 -13.13 -0.25
CA ALA A 62 1.29 -12.01 -0.14
C ALA A 62 1.74 -10.96 0.88
N GLY A 63 2.16 -11.37 2.08
CA GLY A 63 2.73 -10.46 3.10
C GLY A 63 4.03 -9.79 2.64
N GLU A 64 4.94 -10.54 2.03
CA GLU A 64 6.20 -10.03 1.49
C GLU A 64 5.97 -8.94 0.43
N LEU A 65 4.97 -9.12 -0.45
CA LEU A 65 4.62 -8.12 -1.43
C LEU A 65 4.13 -6.82 -0.78
N ILE A 66 3.35 -6.91 0.30
CA ILE A 66 2.90 -5.73 1.06
C ILE A 66 4.06 -5.05 1.77
N ASP A 67 4.96 -5.81 2.40
CA ASP A 67 6.15 -5.26 3.06
C ASP A 67 7.04 -4.51 2.06
N ASN A 68 7.23 -5.07 0.86
CA ASN A 68 7.98 -4.44 -0.23
C ASN A 68 7.33 -3.13 -0.70
N LEU A 69 6.01 -3.11 -0.86
CA LEU A 69 5.26 -1.89 -1.23
C LEU A 69 5.35 -0.83 -0.11
N MET A 70 5.24 -1.22 1.15
CA MET A 70 5.37 -0.32 2.30
C MET A 70 6.78 0.30 2.38
N GLU A 71 7.84 -0.49 2.16
CA GLU A 71 9.21 0.04 2.13
C GLU A 71 9.41 0.99 0.94
N GLN A 72 8.85 0.66 -0.23
CA GLN A 72 8.92 1.51 -1.43
C GLN A 72 8.36 2.92 -1.20
N ILE A 73 7.25 3.04 -0.46
CA ILE A 73 6.55 4.32 -0.25
C ILE A 73 7.04 5.10 0.97
N LYS A 74 7.85 4.48 1.83
CA LYS A 74 8.34 5.06 3.10
C LYS A 74 8.98 6.44 2.93
N GLN A 75 9.72 6.64 1.84
CA GLN A 75 10.39 7.91 1.53
C GLN A 75 9.40 9.07 1.29
N PHE A 76 8.16 8.79 0.91
CA PHE A 76 7.12 9.78 0.66
C PHE A 76 6.30 10.13 1.89
N GLN A 77 6.57 9.47 3.02
CA GLN A 77 5.96 9.75 4.33
C GLN A 77 4.42 9.84 4.28
N PRO A 78 3.72 8.84 3.70
CA PRO A 78 2.26 8.84 3.70
C PRO A 78 1.71 8.74 5.13
N GLU A 79 0.57 9.38 5.38
CA GLU A 79 -0.16 9.24 6.65
C GLU A 79 -1.35 8.27 6.50
N PHE A 80 -1.52 7.38 7.47
CA PHE A 80 -2.57 6.37 7.48
C PHE A 80 -3.64 6.70 8.52
N TYR A 81 -4.89 6.40 8.18
CA TYR A 81 -6.06 6.54 9.04
C TYR A 81 -6.93 5.29 8.94
N THR A 82 -7.43 4.85 10.09
CA THR A 82 -8.45 3.81 10.16
C THR A 82 -9.81 4.45 10.40
N LEU A 83 -10.88 3.91 9.79
CA LEU A 83 -12.26 4.33 10.02
C LEU A 83 -12.80 3.95 11.42
#